data_AF-A0A9W8PMR1-F1
#
_entry.id   AF-A0A9W8PMR1-F1
#
_cell.length_a   1.000
_cell.length_b   1.000
_cell.length_c   1.000
_cell.angle_alpha   90.00
_cell.angle_beta   90.00
_cell.angle_gamma   90.00
#
_symmetry.space_group_name_H-M   'P 1'
#
loop_
_entity.id
_entity.type
_entity.pdbx_description
1 polymer ?
#
loop_
_entity_poly.entity_id
_entity_poly.type
_entity_poly.pdbx_seq_one_letter_code
_entity_poly.pdbx_strand_id
1 'polypeptide(L)'
;MYGAGFRSLCIGSERDPQKHRKMKQSLTAAFSTKALREQEEIVANVVDAFVDKIGRLSGPQSDGLDMTEWYEMLAFDILGEMAFGESFGCIEDGKPHFWQELILDHLFFITVADNLRRFPLVPSIARLLFPFISAVAKTHTNYTRAKVDR
;
A
#
# COMPACT_ATOMS: atom_id res chain seq x y z
N MET A 1 -4.65 -13.58 -9.39
CA MET A 1 -3.70 -13.49 -8.28
C MET A 1 -3.60 -12.07 -7.78
N TYR A 2 -3.62 -11.06 -8.64
CA TYR A 2 -3.90 -9.68 -8.23
C TYR A 2 -4.75 -9.04 -9.33
N GLY A 3 -5.78 -8.25 -8.99
CA GLY A 3 -6.74 -7.69 -9.96
C GLY A 3 -8.18 -8.22 -9.87
N ALA A 4 -8.51 -8.99 -8.83
CA ALA A 4 -9.91 -9.34 -8.53
C ALA A 4 -10.64 -8.09 -8.00
N GLY A 5 -11.05 -7.20 -8.89
CA GLY A 5 -11.76 -5.96 -8.55
C GLY A 5 -11.53 -4.79 -9.51
N PHE A 6 -10.48 -4.83 -10.33
CA PHE A 6 -10.11 -3.73 -11.22
C PHE A 6 -10.23 -4.15 -12.69
N ARG A 7 -10.73 -3.24 -13.55
CA ARG A 7 -10.85 -3.47 -15.00
C ARG A 7 -9.50 -3.55 -15.71
N SER A 8 -8.43 -3.05 -15.09
CA SER A 8 -7.05 -3.09 -15.57
C SER A 8 -6.14 -3.67 -14.50
N LEU A 9 -5.14 -4.43 -14.91
CA LEU A 9 -4.13 -5.02 -14.03
C LEU A 9 -2.96 -4.04 -13.83
N CYS A 10 -2.36 -4.03 -12.64
CA CYS A 10 -1.10 -3.33 -12.41
C CYS A 10 0.09 -4.18 -12.90
N ILE A 11 1.29 -3.59 -12.93
CA ILE A 11 2.51 -4.27 -13.40
C ILE A 11 2.79 -5.58 -12.65
N GLY A 12 2.58 -5.65 -11.33
CA GLY A 12 2.77 -6.88 -10.55
C GLY A 12 1.71 -7.96 -10.79
N SER A 13 0.61 -7.61 -11.47
CA SER A 13 -0.55 -8.48 -11.70
C SER A 13 -0.70 -8.92 -13.16
N GLU A 14 -0.15 -8.15 -14.10
CA GLU A 14 -0.31 -8.35 -15.53
C GLU A 14 0.34 -9.66 -15.98
N ARG A 15 -0.42 -10.47 -16.72
CA ARG A 15 -0.02 -11.81 -17.17
C ARG A 15 0.30 -11.85 -18.66
N ASP A 16 -0.16 -10.88 -19.44
CA ASP A 16 0.22 -10.71 -20.84
C ASP A 16 1.66 -10.18 -20.92
N PRO A 17 2.62 -10.96 -21.46
CA PRO A 17 4.02 -10.56 -21.50
C PRO A 17 4.26 -9.26 -22.28
N GLN A 18 3.48 -8.99 -23.32
CA GLN A 18 3.65 -7.78 -24.14
C GLN A 18 3.17 -6.53 -23.40
N LYS A 19 2.04 -6.62 -22.70
CA LYS A 19 1.54 -5.52 -21.86
C LYS A 19 2.44 -5.28 -20.66
N HIS A 20 2.85 -6.36 -19.97
CA HIS A 20 3.79 -6.28 -18.86
C HIS A 20 5.11 -5.63 -19.31
N ARG A 21 5.65 -6.01 -20.47
CA ARG A 21 6.87 -5.39 -21.03
C ARG A 21 6.70 -3.89 -21.24
N LYS A 22 5.58 -3.45 -21.81
CA LYS A 22 5.29 -2.02 -22.00
C LYS A 22 5.22 -1.28 -20.66
N MET A 23 4.51 -1.82 -19.67
CA MET A 23 4.43 -1.24 -18.32
C MET A 23 5.81 -1.13 -17.67
N LYS A 24 6.61 -2.21 -17.73
CA LYS A 24 7.98 -2.23 -17.22
C LYS A 24 8.86 -1.20 -17.90
N GLN A 25 8.73 -1.05 -19.23
CA GLN A 25 9.54 -0.12 -19.99
C GLN A 25 9.31 1.33 -19.54
N SER A 26 8.08 1.69 -19.20
CA SER A 26 7.75 3.02 -18.64
C SER A 26 8.42 3.31 -17.29
N LEU A 27 8.70 2.28 -16.47
CA LEU A 27 9.32 2.45 -15.15
C LEU A 27 10.85 2.28 -15.17
N THR A 28 11.39 1.61 -16.19
CA THR A 28 12.81 1.18 -16.21
C THR A 28 13.80 2.33 -16.03
N ALA A 29 13.50 3.51 -16.55
CA ALA A 29 14.38 4.68 -16.43
C ALA A 29 14.58 5.12 -14.96
N ALA A 30 13.50 5.09 -14.17
CA ALA A 30 13.53 5.46 -12.75
C ALA A 30 14.35 4.48 -11.89
N PHE A 31 14.55 3.25 -12.36
CA PHE A 31 15.36 2.22 -11.68
C PHE A 31 16.73 1.99 -12.35
N SER A 32 17.19 2.94 -13.17
CA SER A 32 18.54 2.86 -13.75
C SER A 32 19.62 3.09 -12.69
N THR A 33 20.82 2.53 -12.87
CA THR A 33 21.94 2.74 -11.93
C THR A 33 22.26 4.22 -11.71
N LYS A 34 22.05 5.05 -12.75
CA LYS A 34 22.22 6.50 -12.63
C LYS A 34 21.16 7.10 -11.68
N ALA A 35 19.87 6.82 -11.93
CA ALA A 35 18.78 7.32 -11.09
C ALA A 35 18.91 6.83 -9.63
N LEU A 36 19.31 5.57 -9.43
CA LEU A 36 19.53 5.01 -8.08
C LEU A 36 20.66 5.73 -7.33
N ARG A 37 21.74 6.11 -8.02
CA ARG A 37 22.82 6.91 -7.42
C ARG A 37 22.37 8.33 -7.08
N GLU A 38 21.56 8.92 -7.94
CA GLU A 38 20.98 10.26 -7.69
C GLU A 38 20.01 10.25 -6.49
N GLN A 39 19.43 9.09 -6.15
CA GLN A 39 18.53 8.91 -5.01
C GLN A 39 19.23 8.43 -3.73
N GLU A 40 20.53 8.13 -3.77
CA GLU A 40 21.27 7.57 -2.63
C GLU A 40 21.23 8.49 -1.41
N GLU A 41 21.45 9.79 -1.62
CA GLU A 41 21.43 10.80 -0.54
C GLU A 41 20.06 10.88 0.14
N ILE A 42 18.97 10.77 -0.63
CA ILE A 42 17.61 10.78 -0.10
C ILE A 42 17.40 9.60 0.84
N VAL A 43 17.74 8.39 0.39
CA VAL A 43 17.61 7.18 1.21
C VAL A 43 18.49 7.24 2.45
N ALA A 44 19.74 7.70 2.30
CA ALA A 44 20.68 7.83 3.40
C ALA A 44 20.15 8.78 4.50
N ASN A 45 19.61 9.93 4.12
CA ASN A 45 19.05 10.91 5.08
C ASN A 45 17.90 10.31 5.90
N VAL A 46 16.99 9.55 5.28
CA VAL A 46 15.89 8.90 5.99
C VAL A 46 16.42 7.79 6.92
N VAL A 47 17.41 7.01 6.47
CA VAL A 47 18.06 5.98 7.29
C VAL A 47 18.80 6.59 8.48
N ASP A 48 19.48 7.72 8.29
CA ASP A 48 20.17 8.43 9.38
C ASP A 48 19.17 8.94 10.43
N ALA A 49 18.04 9.52 9.99
CA ALA A 49 16.96 9.93 10.89
C ALA A 49 16.37 8.74 11.67
N PHE A 50 16.19 7.61 11.01
CA PHE A 50 15.73 6.37 11.63
C PHE A 50 16.69 5.86 12.71
N VAL A 51 18.00 5.82 12.40
CA VAL A 51 19.03 5.37 13.34
C VAL A 51 19.12 6.31 14.54
N ASP A 52 19.11 7.62 14.32
CA ASP A 52 19.11 8.61 15.40
C ASP A 52 17.87 8.49 16.30
N LYS A 53 16.68 8.35 15.70
CA LYS A 53 15.42 8.21 16.45
C LYS A 53 15.41 6.94 17.31
N ILE A 54 15.76 5.78 16.74
CA ILE A 54 15.84 4.51 17.49
C ILE A 54 16.93 4.57 18.56
N GLY A 55 18.08 5.17 18.26
CA GLY A 55 19.15 5.38 19.23
C GLY A 55 18.69 6.16 20.47
N ARG A 56 17.82 7.15 20.30
CA ARG A 56 17.25 7.95 21.40
C ARG A 56 16.16 7.21 22.19
N LEU A 57 15.40 6.34 21.54
CA LEU A 57 14.29 5.59 22.16
C LEU A 57 14.75 4.27 22.79
N SER A 58 15.91 3.76 22.38
CA SER A 58 16.49 2.53 22.91
C SER A 58 17.33 2.80 24.17
N GLY A 59 17.32 1.85 25.10
CA GLY A 59 18.16 1.92 26.30
C GLY A 59 17.81 0.82 27.32
N PRO A 60 18.61 0.67 28.39
CA PRO A 60 18.40 -0.37 29.41
C PRO A 60 17.05 -0.28 30.15
N GLN A 61 16.36 0.85 30.02
CA GLN A 61 15.08 1.16 30.66
C GLN A 61 13.92 1.26 29.66
N SER A 62 14.15 0.99 28.37
CA SER A 62 13.05 1.02 27.39
C SER A 62 12.23 -0.28 27.45
N ASP A 63 10.95 -0.19 27.08
CA ASP A 63 10.04 -1.33 27.00
C ASP A 63 10.29 -2.21 25.74
N GLY A 64 11.39 -1.96 25.02
CA GLY A 64 11.63 -2.50 23.69
C GLY A 64 10.92 -1.70 22.60
N LEU A 65 11.36 -1.88 21.36
CA LEU A 65 10.76 -1.26 20.17
C LEU A 65 10.27 -2.36 19.23
N ASP A 66 9.07 -2.20 18.68
CA ASP A 66 8.58 -3.08 17.62
C ASP A 66 9.30 -2.75 16.31
N MET A 67 10.37 -3.49 16.02
CA MET A 67 11.16 -3.26 14.82
C MET A 67 10.37 -3.49 13.53
N THR A 68 9.29 -4.29 13.55
CA THR A 68 8.44 -4.44 12.36
C THR A 68 7.76 -3.12 12.03
N GLU A 69 7.12 -2.48 13.01
CA GLU A 69 6.49 -1.17 12.84
C GLU A 69 7.53 -0.11 12.41
N TRP A 70 8.71 -0.09 13.04
CA TRP A 70 9.78 0.84 12.69
C TRP A 70 10.31 0.66 11.26
N TYR A 71 10.47 -0.59 10.79
CA TYR A 71 10.86 -0.84 9.40
C TYR A 71 9.75 -0.49 8.40
N GLU A 72 8.48 -0.68 8.76
CA GLU A 72 7.36 -0.23 7.94
C GLU A 72 7.34 1.30 7.81
N MET A 73 7.51 2.03 8.92
CA MET A 73 7.64 3.49 8.93
C MET A 73 8.82 3.97 8.06
N LEU A 74 9.98 3.33 8.19
CA LEU A 74 11.16 3.62 7.37
C LEU A 74 10.89 3.43 5.88
N ALA A 75 10.27 2.30 5.50
CA ALA A 75 9.94 2.03 4.11
C ALA A 75 8.93 3.04 3.56
N PHE A 76 7.98 3.50 4.38
CA PHE A 76 6.98 4.49 4.00
C PHE A 76 7.60 5.87 3.76
N ASP A 77 8.46 6.34 4.66
CA ASP A 77 9.14 7.64 4.49
C ASP A 77 10.09 7.62 3.29
N ILE A 78 10.86 6.54 3.08
CA ILE A 78 11.68 6.38 1.85
C ILE A 78 10.80 6.42 0.60
N LEU A 79 9.67 5.71 0.60
CA LEU A 79 8.75 5.72 -0.53
C LEU A 79 8.18 7.11 -0.79
N GLY A 80 7.81 7.85 0.27
CA GLY A 80 7.30 9.20 0.17
C GLY A 80 8.29 10.14 -0.50
N GLU A 81 9.53 10.16 0.00
CA GLU A 81 10.61 10.96 -0.56
C GLU A 81 10.91 10.59 -2.02
N MET A 82 10.92 9.30 -2.35
CA MET A 82 11.21 8.85 -3.73
C MET A 82 10.06 9.08 -4.70
N ALA A 83 8.81 8.97 -4.25
CA ALA A 83 7.63 9.04 -5.13
C ALA A 83 7.04 10.45 -5.24
N PHE A 84 7.10 11.23 -4.15
CA PHE A 84 6.43 12.53 -4.01
C PHE A 84 7.41 13.67 -3.69
N GLY A 85 8.66 13.35 -3.32
CA GLY A 85 9.62 14.35 -2.84
C GLY A 85 9.29 14.91 -1.46
N GLU A 86 8.45 14.19 -0.70
CA GLU A 86 8.08 14.52 0.67
C GLU A 86 7.96 13.25 1.52
N SER A 87 8.61 13.24 2.69
CA SER A 87 8.41 12.22 3.71
C SER A 87 6.98 12.25 4.27
N PHE A 88 6.49 11.10 4.72
CA PHE A 88 5.21 11.03 5.45
C PHE A 88 5.36 11.41 6.94
N GLY A 89 6.60 11.62 7.39
CA GLY A 89 6.92 12.04 8.76
C GLY A 89 6.79 10.92 9.79
N CYS A 90 6.71 9.66 9.36
CA CYS A 90 6.49 8.52 10.26
C CYS A 90 7.61 8.40 11.31
N ILE A 91 8.88 8.52 10.89
CA ILE A 91 10.04 8.43 11.78
C ILE A 91 10.10 9.63 12.73
N GLU A 92 9.86 10.84 12.23
CA GLU A 92 9.90 12.06 13.02
C GLU A 92 8.86 12.02 14.14
N ASP A 93 7.63 11.67 13.80
CA ASP A 93 6.53 11.56 14.76
C ASP A 93 6.66 10.30 15.64
N GLY A 94 7.38 9.28 15.19
CA GLY A 94 7.48 7.98 15.86
C GLY A 94 6.16 7.22 15.87
N LYS A 95 5.33 7.40 14.85
CA LYS A 95 4.04 6.71 14.68
C LYS A 95 3.76 6.48 13.18
N PRO A 96 3.08 5.39 12.81
CA PRO A 96 2.64 5.17 11.44
C PRO A 96 1.76 6.30 10.92
N HIS A 97 1.97 6.71 9.67
CA HIS A 97 1.03 7.57 8.96
C HIS A 97 -0.26 6.80 8.65
N PHE A 98 -1.42 7.45 8.68
CA PHE A 98 -2.72 6.76 8.51
C PHE A 98 -2.86 5.98 7.18
N TRP A 99 -2.12 6.39 6.13
CA TRP A 99 -2.06 5.64 4.87
C TRP A 99 -1.36 4.29 5.01
N GLN A 100 -0.38 4.16 5.90
CA GLN A 100 0.31 2.90 6.16
C GLN A 100 -0.70 1.86 6.68
N GLU A 101 -1.45 2.20 7.71
CA GLU A 101 -2.52 1.34 8.27
C GLU A 101 -3.55 0.96 7.20
N LEU A 102 -4.00 1.95 6.42
CA LEU A 102 -4.98 1.72 5.35
C LEU A 102 -4.47 0.74 4.28
N ILE A 103 -3.19 0.83 3.90
CA ILE A 103 -2.58 -0.05 2.91
C ILE A 103 -2.45 -1.47 3.47
N LEU A 104 -2.00 -1.62 4.72
CA LEU A 104 -1.86 -2.93 5.36
C LEU A 104 -3.21 -3.64 5.48
N ASP A 105 -4.24 -2.94 5.94
CA ASP A 105 -5.61 -3.45 6.03
C ASP A 105 -6.15 -3.86 4.65
N HIS A 106 -5.92 -3.03 3.64
CA HIS A 106 -6.34 -3.32 2.28
C HIS A 106 -5.63 -4.55 1.69
N LEU A 107 -4.32 -4.69 1.93
CA LEU A 107 -3.54 -5.86 1.51
C LEU A 107 -4.02 -7.14 2.20
N PHE A 108 -4.31 -7.07 3.50
CA PHE A 108 -4.90 -8.18 4.24
C PHE A 108 -6.25 -8.58 3.63
N PHE A 109 -7.14 -7.61 3.40
CA PHE A 109 -8.45 -7.86 2.81
C PHE A 109 -8.35 -8.49 1.41
N ILE A 110 -7.48 -7.97 0.53
CA ILE A 110 -7.23 -8.55 -0.80
C ILE A 110 -6.77 -10.00 -0.67
N THR A 111 -5.85 -10.27 0.26
CA THR A 111 -5.30 -11.61 0.47
C THR A 111 -6.38 -12.58 0.94
N VAL A 112 -7.19 -12.17 1.92
CA VAL A 112 -8.34 -12.96 2.37
C VAL A 112 -9.32 -13.21 1.23
N ALA A 113 -9.69 -12.17 0.48
CA ALA A 113 -10.61 -12.29 -0.64
C ALA A 113 -10.09 -13.20 -1.76
N ASP A 114 -8.80 -13.13 -2.13
CA ASP A 114 -8.19 -14.02 -3.13
C ASP A 114 -8.21 -15.47 -2.66
N ASN A 115 -7.85 -15.73 -1.40
CA ASN A 115 -7.86 -17.08 -0.83
C ASN A 115 -9.28 -17.65 -0.78
N LEU A 116 -10.27 -16.85 -0.37
CA LEU A 116 -11.67 -17.27 -0.34
C LEU A 116 -12.23 -17.57 -1.74
N ARG A 117 -11.81 -16.82 -2.76
CA ARG A 117 -12.23 -17.06 -4.16
C ARG A 117 -11.78 -18.42 -4.70
N ARG A 118 -10.76 -19.06 -4.12
CA ARG A 118 -10.28 -20.39 -4.53
C ARG A 118 -11.21 -21.53 -4.10
N PHE A 119 -12.12 -21.28 -3.16
CA PHE A 119 -13.10 -22.27 -2.72
C PHE A 119 -14.34 -22.22 -3.61
N PRO A 120 -14.78 -23.34 -4.22
CA PRO A 120 -15.89 -23.36 -5.18
C PRO A 120 -17.27 -23.01 -4.56
N LEU A 121 -17.41 -23.15 -3.24
CA LEU A 121 -18.62 -22.82 -2.49
C LEU A 121 -18.81 -21.30 -2.30
N VAL A 122 -17.73 -20.55 -2.14
CA VAL A 122 -17.76 -19.11 -1.87
C VAL A 122 -18.42 -18.29 -2.98
N PRO A 123 -18.08 -18.44 -4.29
CA PRO A 123 -18.76 -17.68 -5.34
C PRO A 123 -20.23 -18.07 -5.49
N SER A 124 -20.61 -19.30 -5.13
CA SER A 124 -22.01 -19.75 -5.14
C SER A 124 -22.82 -19.06 -4.04
N ILE A 125 -22.28 -19.00 -2.81
CA ILE A 125 -22.87 -18.26 -1.68
C ILE A 125 -22.90 -16.75 -1.97
N ALA A 126 -21.81 -16.20 -2.50
CA ALA A 126 -21.74 -14.79 -2.86
C ALA A 126 -22.79 -14.41 -3.92
N ARG A 127 -23.06 -15.29 -4.90
CA ARG A 127 -24.10 -15.08 -5.92
C ARG A 127 -25.51 -15.11 -5.32
N LEU A 128 -25.75 -15.95 -4.31
CA LEU A 128 -27.00 -16.00 -3.55
C LEU A 128 -27.23 -14.72 -2.73
N LEU A 129 -26.16 -14.16 -2.14
CA LEU A 129 -26.21 -12.93 -1.33
C LEU A 129 -26.11 -11.64 -2.17
N PHE A 130 -25.65 -11.73 -3.41
CA PHE A 130 -25.47 -10.62 -4.36
C PHE A 130 -26.69 -9.66 -4.48
N PRO A 131 -27.95 -10.12 -4.59
CA PRO A 131 -29.10 -9.22 -4.67
C PRO A 131 -29.27 -8.37 -3.40
N PHE A 132 -28.92 -8.90 -2.22
CA PHE A 132 -29.03 -8.17 -0.95
C PHE A 132 -27.93 -7.11 -0.82
N ILE A 133 -26.68 -7.49 -1.10
CA ILE A 133 -25.52 -6.57 -1.00
C ILE A 133 -25.61 -5.44 -2.04
N SER A 134 -26.02 -5.77 -3.28
CA SER A 134 -26.14 -4.78 -4.35
C SER A 134 -27.28 -3.78 -4.14
N ALA A 135 -28.36 -4.18 -3.44
CA ALA A 135 -29.42 -3.26 -3.04
C ALA A 135 -28.90 -2.23 -2.03
N VAL A 136 -28.16 -2.66 -1.01
CA VAL A 136 -27.57 -1.77 0.01
C VAL A 136 -26.54 -0.82 -0.61
N ALA A 137 -25.65 -1.33 -1.46
CA ALA A 137 -24.64 -0.51 -2.14
C ALA A 137 -25.25 0.55 -3.07
N LYS A 138 -26.34 0.21 -3.78
CA LYS A 138 -27.11 1.17 -4.59
C LYS A 138 -27.75 2.26 -3.73
N THR A 139 -28.33 1.89 -2.59
CA THR A 139 -28.92 2.84 -1.64
C THR A 139 -27.87 3.82 -1.12
N HIS A 140 -26.70 3.34 -0.69
CA HIS A 140 -25.59 4.20 -0.25
C HIS A 140 -25.12 5.14 -1.37
N THR A 141 -24.84 4.59 -2.55
CA THR A 141 -24.38 5.38 -3.72
C THR A 141 -25.38 6.46 -4.12
N ASN A 142 -26.67 6.15 -4.12
CA ASN A 142 -27.72 7.10 -4.46
C ASN A 142 -27.88 8.19 -3.38
N TYR A 143 -27.77 7.83 -2.10
CA TYR A 143 -27.82 8.78 -1.00
C TYR A 143 -26.63 9.76 -1.04
N THR A 144 -25.41 9.26 -1.30
CA THR A 144 -24.22 10.12 -1.43
C THR A 144 -24.35 11.08 -2.62
N ARG A 145 -24.82 10.59 -3.78
CA ARG A 145 -25.05 11.44 -4.97
C ARG A 145 -26.08 12.53 -4.70
N ALA A 146 -27.22 12.18 -4.10
CA ALA A 146 -28.27 13.14 -3.75
C ALA A 146 -27.83 14.22 -2.74
N LYS A 147 -26.80 13.95 -1.93
CA LYS A 147 -26.21 14.93 -1.01
C LYS A 147 -25.23 15.90 -1.68
N VAL A 148 -24.57 15.48 -2.77
CA VAL A 148 -23.60 16.31 -3.51
C VAL A 148 -24.31 17.24 -4.50
N ASP A 149 -25.47 16.82 -5.02
CA ASP A 149 -26.29 17.61 -5.96
C ASP A 149 -27.12 18.73 -5.28
N ARG A 150 -26.87 19.03 -4.00
CA ARG A 150 -27.60 20.02 -3.20
C ARG A 150 -26.67 21.11 -2.68
#